data_AF-A0A5Q4H225-F1
#
_entry.id   AF-A0A5Q4H225-F1
#
_cell.length_a   1.000
_cell.length_b   1.000
_cell.length_c   1.000
_cell.angle_alpha   90.00
_cell.angle_beta   90.00
_cell.angle_gamma   90.00
#
_symmetry.space_group_name_H-M   'P 1'
#
loop_
_entity.id
_entity.type
_entity.pdbx_description
1 polymer ?
#
loop_
_entity_poly.entity_id
_entity_poly.type
_entity_poly.pdbx_seq_one_letter_code
_entity_poly.pdbx_strand_id
1 'polypeptide(L)'
;MAKTQWICSECQLEMHPIKLLDATDSGMGGQGIAHTELSYAAMDSVASLFTRTIPRLGTVQARMCPECGHISLYGRPSSSSSEMLRRP
;
A
#
# COMPACT_ATOMS: atom_id res chain seq x y z
N MET A 1 22.87 -1.48 -8.22
CA MET A 1 21.62 -1.34 -7.43
C MET A 1 21.34 -2.68 -6.78
N ALA A 2 21.42 -2.79 -5.46
CA ALA A 2 21.10 -4.04 -4.77
C ALA A 2 19.60 -4.33 -4.95
N LYS A 3 19.25 -5.45 -5.60
CA LYS A 3 17.88 -5.97 -5.54
C LYS A 3 17.67 -6.42 -4.11
N THR A 4 16.95 -5.63 -3.31
CA THR A 4 16.46 -6.09 -2.01
C THR A 4 15.57 -7.30 -2.28
N GLN A 5 16.10 -8.50 -2.01
CA GLN A 5 15.33 -9.73 -2.06
C GLN A 5 14.36 -9.70 -0.87
N TRP A 6 13.07 -9.86 -1.16
CA TRP A 6 12.03 -9.85 -0.14
C TRP A 6 11.80 -11.29 0.30
N ILE A 7 12.32 -11.62 1.47
CA ILE A 7 12.27 -12.96 2.05
C ILE A 7 11.20 -12.98 3.14
N CYS A 8 10.34 -14.00 3.11
CA CYS A 8 9.30 -14.19 4.12
C CYS A 8 9.93 -14.51 5.49
N SER A 9 9.50 -13.80 6.55
CA SER A 9 9.99 -14.04 7.92
C SER A 9 9.71 -15.45 8.41
N GLU A 10 8.56 -16.02 8.02
CA GLU A 10 8.08 -17.30 8.52
C GLU A 10 8.77 -18.49 7.82
N CYS A 11 8.85 -18.44 6.49
CA CYS A 11 9.27 -19.60 5.68
C CYS A 11 10.60 -19.40 4.95
N GLN A 12 11.21 -18.22 5.05
CA GLN A 12 12.49 -17.89 4.40
C GLN A 12 12.50 -18.03 2.86
N LEU A 13 11.32 -18.03 2.24
CA LEU A 13 11.14 -18.09 0.79
C LEU A 13 10.95 -16.69 0.19
N GLU A 14 11.19 -16.58 -1.11
CA GLU A 14 10.96 -15.34 -1.86
C GLU A 14 9.47 -14.97 -1.87
N MET A 15 9.17 -13.71 -1.58
CA MET A 15 7.82 -13.18 -1.61
C MET A 15 7.50 -12.56 -2.97
N HIS A 16 6.28 -12.80 -3.46
CA HIS A 16 5.82 -12.28 -4.75
C HIS A 16 4.98 -11.02 -4.59
N PRO A 17 5.11 -10.03 -5.50
CA PRO A 17 4.23 -8.87 -5.52
C PRO A 17 2.79 -9.28 -5.79
N ILE A 18 1.86 -8.72 -5.02
CA ILE A 18 0.42 -8.91 -5.20
C ILE A 18 -0.29 -7.56 -5.30
N LYS A 19 -1.46 -7.55 -5.94
CA LYS A 19 -2.39 -6.41 -5.89
C LYS A 19 -3.48 -6.71 -4.89
N LEU A 20 -3.85 -5.71 -4.09
CA LEU A 20 -4.98 -5.80 -3.19
C LEU A 20 -6.24 -5.41 -3.96
N LEU A 21 -7.33 -6.12 -3.70
CA LEU A 21 -8.65 -5.82 -4.26
C LEU A 21 -9.45 -5.11 -3.18
N ASP A 22 -10.06 -3.99 -3.54
CA ASP A 22 -10.97 -3.29 -2.64
C ASP A 22 -12.35 -3.94 -2.74
N ALA A 23 -12.78 -4.59 -1.66
CA ALA A 23 -14.09 -5.22 -1.58
C ALA A 23 -15.17 -4.26 -1.05
N THR A 24 -14.81 -3.02 -0.67
CA THR A 24 -15.77 -2.01 -0.22
C THR A 24 -16.53 -1.36 -1.36
N ASP A 25 -15.97 -1.39 -2.57
CA ASP A 25 -16.69 -1.07 -3.81
C ASP A 25 -17.35 -2.36 -4.34
N SER A 26 -18.48 -2.70 -3.73
CA SER A 26 -19.23 -3.91 -4.08
C SER A 26 -19.91 -3.74 -5.43
N GLY A 27 -19.26 -4.21 -6.50
CA GLY A 27 -19.93 -4.48 -7.77
C GLY A 27 -20.99 -5.58 -7.65
N MET A 28 -21.76 -5.80 -8.72
CA MET A 28 -22.72 -6.92 -8.81
C MET A 28 -21.98 -8.25 -8.56
N GLY A 29 -22.17 -8.82 -7.36
CA GLY A 29 -21.58 -10.11 -6.97
C GLY A 29 -20.71 -10.10 -5.71
N GLY A 30 -20.47 -8.94 -5.06
CA GLY A 30 -19.76 -8.88 -3.77
C GLY A 30 -18.27 -9.25 -3.83
N GLN A 31 -17.72 -9.44 -5.03
CA GLN A 31 -16.29 -9.58 -5.27
C GLN A 31 -15.74 -8.19 -5.59
N GLY A 32 -14.61 -7.82 -4.97
CA GLY A 32 -13.94 -6.56 -5.26
C GLY A 32 -13.55 -6.50 -6.73
N ILE A 33 -14.24 -5.66 -7.50
CA ILE A 33 -14.10 -5.57 -8.97
C ILE A 33 -12.93 -4.66 -9.39
N ALA A 34 -12.36 -3.90 -8.45
CA ALA A 34 -11.31 -2.94 -8.72
C ALA A 34 -9.97 -3.38 -8.12
N HIS A 35 -8.96 -3.48 -9.00
CA HIS A 35 -7.56 -3.43 -8.58
C HIS A 35 -7.23 -2.00 -8.14
N THR A 36 -7.47 -1.69 -6.87
CA THR A 36 -7.22 -0.35 -6.33
C THR A 36 -5.77 -0.24 -5.87
N GLU A 37 -5.07 0.80 -6.32
CA GLU A 37 -3.81 1.20 -5.69
C GLU A 37 -4.12 1.86 -4.36
N LEU A 38 -3.89 1.13 -3.27
CA LEU A 38 -4.06 1.67 -1.92
C LEU A 38 -3.07 2.80 -1.68
N SER A 39 -3.52 3.85 -1.01
CA SER A 39 -2.71 5.00 -0.63
C SER A 39 -2.72 5.15 0.89
N TYR A 40 -1.66 5.74 1.45
CA TYR A 40 -1.60 6.06 2.89
C TYR A 40 -1.48 7.57 3.09
N ALA A 41 -1.90 8.04 4.27
CA ALA A 41 -1.84 9.44 4.70
C ALA A 41 -1.19 9.52 6.10
N ALA A 42 -0.93 10.73 6.59
CA ALA A 42 -0.47 10.91 7.97
C ALA A 42 -1.63 10.60 8.94
N MET A 43 -1.33 10.15 10.17
CA MET A 43 -2.35 9.84 11.17
C MET A 43 -3.25 11.04 11.50
N ASP A 44 -2.70 12.24 11.43
CA ASP A 44 -3.33 13.53 11.70
C ASP A 44 -3.87 14.22 10.43
N SER A 45 -3.82 13.54 9.27
CA SER A 45 -4.33 14.10 8.03
C SER A 45 -5.84 14.28 8.07
N VAL A 46 -6.27 15.54 8.11
CA VAL A 46 -7.68 15.90 8.01
C VAL A 46 -8.04 16.11 6.54
N ALA A 47 -9.27 15.76 6.17
CA ALA A 47 -9.80 16.10 4.86
C ALA A 47 -9.78 17.63 4.69
N SER A 48 -9.19 18.11 3.61
CA SER A 48 -9.22 19.54 3.30
C SER A 48 -10.67 20.00 3.16
N LEU A 49 -11.04 21.08 3.85
CA LEU A 49 -12.40 21.62 3.83
C LEU A 49 -12.84 22.06 2.42
N PHE A 50 -11.89 22.40 1.55
CA PHE A 50 -12.17 22.82 0.18
C PHE A 50 -12.26 21.64 -0.78
N THR A 51 -11.29 20.73 -0.76
CA THR A 51 -11.23 19.63 -1.74
C THR A 51 -11.94 18.36 -1.28
N ARG A 52 -12.31 18.27 0.02
CA ARG A 52 -12.82 17.06 0.70
C ARG A 52 -11.94 15.82 0.51
N THR A 53 -10.69 16.01 0.10
CA THR A 53 -9.71 14.93 -0.08
C THR A 53 -8.74 14.90 1.09
N ILE A 54 -8.35 13.69 1.47
CA ILE A 54 -7.25 13.48 2.41
C ILE A 54 -5.95 13.53 1.60
N PRO A 55 -4.98 14.39 1.97
CA PRO A 55 -3.70 14.46 1.30
C PRO A 55 -2.97 13.11 1.45
N ARG A 56 -2.64 12.50 0.32
CA ARG A 56 -1.93 11.21 0.27
C ARG A 56 -0.44 11.44 0.44
N LEU A 57 0.20 10.61 1.27
CA LEU A 57 1.66 10.60 1.46
C LEU A 57 2.37 9.60 0.52
N GLY A 58 1.64 8.63 -0.03
CA GLY A 58 2.23 7.64 -0.90
C GLY A 58 1.28 6.48 -1.19
N THR A 59 1.83 5.43 -1.79
CA THR A 59 1.08 4.23 -2.15
C THR A 59 1.52 3.05 -1.31
N VAL A 60 0.61 2.13 -1.07
CA VAL A 60 0.89 0.88 -0.35
C VAL A 60 1.17 -0.19 -1.39
N GLN A 61 2.29 -0.88 -1.23
CA GLN A 61 2.63 -2.05 -2.00
C GLN A 61 2.56 -3.29 -1.12
N ALA A 62 2.15 -4.41 -1.71
CA ALA A 62 1.96 -5.66 -1.01
C ALA A 62 2.80 -6.77 -1.66
N ARG A 63 3.33 -7.66 -0.81
CA ARG A 63 3.92 -8.93 -1.24
C ARG A 63 3.35 -10.06 -0.40
N MET A 64 3.26 -11.25 -0.99
CA MET A 64 2.75 -12.45 -0.34
C MET A 64 3.74 -13.60 -0.50
N CYS A 65 3.93 -14.37 0.57
CA CYS A 65 4.58 -15.67 0.48
C CYS A 65 3.57 -16.69 -0.07
N PRO A 66 3.87 -17.38 -1.19
CA PRO A 66 2.92 -18.33 -1.79
C PRO A 66 2.69 -19.57 -0.93
N GLU A 67 3.63 -19.93 -0.06
CA GLU A 67 3.56 -21.15 0.76
C GLU A 67 2.74 -20.97 2.04
N CYS A 68 3.06 -19.97 2.86
CA CYS A 68 2.38 -19.77 4.15
C CYS A 68 1.31 -18.69 4.14
N GLY A 69 1.17 -17.95 3.04
CA GLY A 69 0.20 -16.87 2.91
C GLY A 69 0.53 -15.60 3.70
N HIS A 70 1.72 -15.48 4.31
CA HIS A 70 2.14 -14.24 4.96
C HIS A 70 2.15 -13.07 3.97
N ILE A 71 1.46 -11.98 4.31
CA ILE A 71 1.41 -10.75 3.52
C ILE A 71 2.19 -9.65 4.25
N SER A 72 3.15 -9.04 3.56
CA SER A 72 3.84 -7.85 4.03
C SER A 72 3.40 -6.63 3.22
N LEU A 73 3.02 -5.56 3.92
CA LEU A 73 2.61 -4.28 3.35
C LEU A 73 3.68 -3.23 3.66
N TYR A 74 4.01 -2.40 2.67
CA TYR A 74 4.98 -1.32 2.84
C TYR A 74 4.56 -0.08 2.04
N GLY A 75 4.82 1.09 2.62
CA GLY A 75 4.58 2.37 1.99
C GLY A 75 5.71 2.73 1.01
N ARG A 76 5.34 3.13 -0.20
CA ARG A 76 6.22 3.83 -1.13
C ARG A 76 5.88 5.33 -1.08
N PRO A 77 6.78 6.17 -0.53
CA PRO A 77 6.55 7.61 -0.49
C PRO A 77 6.35 8.17 -1.90
N SER A 78 5.37 9.06 -2.03
CA SER A 78 5.27 9.87 -3.23
C SER A 78 6.43 10.87 -3.29
N SER A 79 6.82 11.31 -4.49
CA SER A 79 7.91 12.28 -4.66
C SER A 79 7.70 13.56 -3.86
N SER A 80 6.45 14.01 -3.70
CA SER A 80 6.10 15.19 -2.89
C SER A 80 6.20 14.95 -1.38
N SER A 81 6.01 13.72 -0.90
CA SER A 81 6.01 13.41 0.54
C SER A 81 7.40 13.17 1.09
N SER A 82 8.33 12.70 0.25
CA SER A 82 9.76 12.61 0.59
C SER A 82 10.35 13.99 0.93
N GLU A 83 9.79 15.06 0.36
CA GLU A 83 10.21 16.44 0.62
C GLU A 83 9.63 17.00 1.94
N MET A 84 8.41 16.61 2.30
CA MET A 84 7.77 17.00 3.56
C MET A 84 8.40 16.32 4.79
N LEU A 85 8.74 15.03 4.70
CA LEU A 85 9.38 14.27 5.78
C LEU A 85 10.86 14.67 6.03
N ARG A 86 11.44 15.53 5.19
CA ARG A 86 12.82 16.02 5.31
C ARG A 86 12.93 17.41 5.93
N ARG A 87 11.81 18.06 6.26
CA ARG A 87 11.84 19.33 6.99
C ARG A 87 11.96 19.04 8.49
N PRO A 88 13.03 19.47 9.16
CA PRO A 88 13.21 19.27 10.61
C PRO A 88 12.19 20.06 11.43
#